data_AF-A0ABD5S4V8-F1
#
_entry.id   AF-A0ABD5S4V8-F1
#
_cell.length_a   1.000
_cell.length_b   1.000
_cell.length_c   1.000
_cell.angle_alpha   90.00
_cell.angle_beta   90.00
_cell.angle_gamma   90.00
#
_symmetry.space_group_name_H-M   'P 1'
#
loop_
_entity.id
_entity.type
_entity.pdbx_description
1 polymer ?
#
loop_
_entity_poly.entity_id
_entity_poly.type
_entity_poly.pdbx_seq_one_letter_code
_entity_poly.pdbx_strand_id
1 'polypeptide(L)'
;VATTVALGFARNADTAAALGEAVGALTRGYETVRGAYVDSWESFLSDKPIPASARETTALERQYKASLMGLRAVEDKTFLGAGIASPSVPWGEAVSAEESKGYGYNFVWARDLYQVFTVFEAVGDLETATAALEYVYDYQQDDRGFIPQNTYINGKTRWGGEQIDNISFPQVMAYQLREKGVTFDEVDYGFSNVRASADYVARNGPATAQERWEEEAGYSPSSIAAEIAGLACAASIGLDEGHDADA
;
A
#
# COMPACT_ATOMS: atom_id res chain seq x y z
N VAL A 1 28.52 17.64 26.37
CA VAL A 1 28.45 16.23 25.95
C VAL A 1 27.42 16.17 24.83
N ALA A 2 27.85 16.05 23.57
CA ALA A 2 26.93 15.71 22.49
C ALA A 2 26.77 14.18 22.54
N THR A 3 25.76 13.71 23.25
CA THR A 3 25.54 12.28 23.45
C THR A 3 24.72 11.75 22.27
N THR A 4 25.38 11.53 21.14
CA THR A 4 24.76 10.78 20.03
C THR A 4 24.59 9.33 20.48
N VAL A 5 23.39 8.79 20.28
CA VAL A 5 23.06 7.39 20.53
C VAL A 5 22.78 6.72 19.19
N ALA A 6 23.27 5.50 18.99
CA ALA A 6 22.95 4.67 17.85
C ALA A 6 22.36 3.34 18.35
N LEU A 7 21.29 2.88 17.69
CA LEU A 7 20.64 1.60 17.94
C LEU A 7 20.71 0.79 16.64
N GLY A 8 21.49 -0.28 16.65
CA GLY A 8 21.63 -1.19 15.52
C GLY A 8 20.72 -2.40 15.66
N PHE A 9 20.28 -2.94 14.51
CA PHE A 9 19.39 -4.10 14.43
C PHE A 9 20.07 -5.20 13.62
N ALA A 10 19.83 -6.46 14.02
CA ALA A 10 20.29 -7.63 13.27
C ALA A 10 19.31 -8.79 13.45
N ARG A 11 19.38 -9.77 12.55
CA ARG A 11 18.53 -10.97 12.60
C ARG A 11 19.04 -11.97 13.64
N ASN A 12 18.18 -12.90 14.06
CA ASN A 12 18.53 -14.07 14.87
C ASN A 12 19.25 -13.77 16.18
N ALA A 13 18.96 -12.62 16.81
CA ALA A 13 19.63 -12.15 18.03
C ALA A 13 21.16 -12.04 17.91
N ASP A 14 21.69 -11.78 16.71
CA ASP A 14 23.12 -11.54 16.50
C ASP A 14 23.55 -10.18 17.06
N THR A 15 24.03 -10.19 18.30
CA THR A 15 24.45 -8.99 19.01
C THR A 15 25.72 -8.37 18.42
N ALA A 16 26.59 -9.16 17.80
CA ALA A 16 27.82 -8.67 17.19
C ALA A 16 27.50 -7.87 15.92
N ALA A 17 26.61 -8.39 15.07
CA ALA A 17 26.12 -7.67 13.90
C ALA A 17 25.39 -6.38 14.28
N ALA A 18 24.47 -6.45 15.25
CA ALA A 18 23.74 -5.27 15.72
C ALA A 18 24.69 -4.19 16.29
N LEU A 19 25.71 -4.60 17.05
CA LEU A 19 26.75 -3.69 17.53
C LEU A 19 27.56 -3.10 16.37
N GLY A 20 27.90 -3.91 15.37
CA GLY A 20 28.57 -3.47 14.15
C GLY A 20 27.82 -2.35 13.43
N GLU A 21 26.50 -2.50 13.25
CA GLU A 21 25.65 -1.46 12.65
C GLU A 21 25.64 -0.16 13.46
N ALA A 22 25.51 -0.27 14.78
CA ALA A 22 25.53 0.89 15.68
C ALA A 22 26.89 1.62 15.65
N VAL A 23 28.00 0.88 15.73
CA VAL A 23 29.36 1.42 15.64
C VAL A 23 29.60 2.05 14.26
N GLY A 24 29.12 1.42 13.18
CA GLY A 24 29.19 1.97 11.83
C GLY A 24 28.48 3.33 11.73
N ALA A 25 27.27 3.43 12.28
CA ALA A 25 26.53 4.70 12.33
C ALA A 25 27.26 5.79 13.13
N LEU A 26 27.82 5.45 14.30
CA LEU A 26 28.60 6.38 15.12
C LEU A 26 29.89 6.84 14.42
N THR A 27 30.57 5.92 13.73
CA THR A 27 31.83 6.20 13.01
C THR A 27 31.61 7.16 11.84
N ARG A 28 30.47 7.08 11.14
CA ARG A 28 30.10 8.04 10.08
C ARG A 28 29.87 9.46 10.62
N GLY A 29 29.53 9.61 11.90
CA GLY A 29 29.22 10.89 12.54
C GLY A 29 27.76 11.32 12.34
N TYR A 30 27.17 11.90 13.39
CA TYR A 30 25.74 12.27 13.41
C TYR A 30 25.34 13.22 12.27
N GLU A 31 26.10 14.31 12.07
CA GLU A 31 25.74 15.30 11.03
C GLU A 31 25.79 14.72 9.62
N THR A 32 26.72 13.80 9.35
CA THR A 32 26.79 13.09 8.07
C THR A 32 25.54 12.23 7.85
N VAL A 33 25.15 11.45 8.87
CA VAL A 33 23.96 10.57 8.80
C VAL A 33 22.68 11.41 8.69
N ARG A 34 22.59 12.50 9.46
CA ARG A 34 21.47 13.44 9.43
C ARG A 34 21.36 14.12 8.05
N GLY A 35 22.46 14.57 7.48
CA GLY A 35 22.50 15.16 6.14
C GLY A 35 21.97 14.19 5.10
N ALA A 36 22.55 12.99 5.03
CA ALA A 36 22.10 11.96 4.08
C ALA A 36 20.60 11.59 4.25
N TYR A 37 20.10 11.53 5.49
CA TYR A 37 18.67 11.30 5.76
C TYR A 37 17.79 12.43 5.21
N VAL A 38 18.16 13.69 5.46
CA VAL A 38 17.41 14.86 4.94
C VAL A 38 17.48 14.91 3.42
N ASP A 39 18.67 14.75 2.84
CA ASP A 39 18.88 14.78 1.38
C ASP A 39 18.04 13.73 0.66
N SER A 40 17.87 12.54 1.25
CA SER A 40 17.03 11.48 0.66
C SER A 40 15.55 11.88 0.57
N TRP A 41 15.03 12.58 1.60
CA TRP A 41 13.65 13.07 1.59
C TRP A 41 13.47 14.28 0.69
N GLU A 42 14.44 15.19 0.65
CA GLU A 42 14.42 16.32 -0.28
C GLU A 42 14.46 15.83 -1.74
N SER A 43 15.27 14.80 -2.03
CA SER A 43 15.31 14.16 -3.34
C SER A 43 13.96 13.53 -3.70
N PHE A 44 13.36 12.76 -2.79
CA PHE A 44 12.03 12.16 -3.01
C PHE A 44 10.93 13.20 -3.28
N LEU A 45 10.98 14.35 -2.61
CA LEU A 45 9.97 15.40 -2.78
C LEU A 45 10.25 16.33 -3.99
N SER A 46 11.44 16.28 -4.58
CA SER A 46 11.93 17.30 -5.51
C SER A 46 11.13 17.40 -6.81
N ASP A 47 10.53 16.30 -7.25
CA ASP A 47 9.77 16.17 -8.49
C ASP A 47 8.25 16.08 -8.26
N LYS A 48 7.79 16.06 -7.00
CA LYS A 48 6.37 15.90 -6.68
C LYS A 48 5.61 17.22 -6.80
N PRO A 49 4.56 17.30 -7.63
CA PRO A 49 3.80 18.53 -7.81
C PRO A 49 3.02 18.87 -6.53
N ILE A 50 3.16 20.11 -6.05
CA ILE A 50 2.34 20.60 -4.93
C ILE A 50 1.15 21.38 -5.50
N PRO A 51 -0.11 20.98 -5.25
CA PRO A 51 -1.28 21.68 -5.77
C PRO A 51 -1.40 23.10 -5.19
N ALA A 52 -2.10 23.99 -5.91
CA ALA A 52 -2.28 25.37 -5.47
C ALA A 52 -2.91 25.49 -4.08
N SER A 53 -3.91 24.63 -3.78
CA SER A 53 -4.57 24.55 -2.47
C SER A 53 -3.61 24.22 -1.32
N ALA A 54 -2.56 23.44 -1.58
CA ALA A 54 -1.54 23.12 -0.59
C ALA A 54 -0.46 24.20 -0.45
N ARG A 55 -0.38 25.17 -1.38
CA ARG A 55 0.59 26.28 -1.36
C ARG A 55 0.03 27.57 -0.74
N GLU A 56 -1.23 27.58 -0.31
CA GLU A 56 -1.86 28.77 0.28
C GLU A 56 -1.16 29.26 1.55
N THR A 57 -0.63 28.34 2.35
CA THR A 57 0.12 28.66 3.57
C THR A 57 1.31 27.72 3.73
N THR A 58 2.36 28.20 4.41
CA THR A 58 3.51 27.35 4.78
C THR A 58 3.10 26.15 5.62
N ALA A 59 2.02 26.27 6.42
CA ALA A 59 1.50 25.16 7.22
C ALA A 59 0.88 24.06 6.34
N LEU A 60 0.08 24.43 5.35
CA LEU A 60 -0.51 23.48 4.39
C LEU A 60 0.56 22.82 3.53
N GLU A 61 1.57 23.57 3.09
CA GLU A 61 2.66 23.00 2.29
C GLU A 61 3.46 21.97 3.11
N ARG A 62 3.75 22.29 4.38
CA ARG A 62 4.40 21.35 5.30
C ARG A 62 3.55 20.12 5.57
N GLN A 63 2.24 20.29 5.74
CA GLN A 63 1.31 19.17 5.92
C GLN A 63 1.31 18.27 4.69
N TYR A 64 1.25 18.85 3.49
CA TYR A 64 1.28 18.10 2.23
C TYR A 64 2.56 17.27 2.10
N LYS A 65 3.73 17.89 2.31
CA LYS A 65 5.02 17.19 2.28
C LYS A 65 5.11 16.10 3.35
N ALA A 66 4.69 16.40 4.59
CA ALA A 66 4.70 15.43 5.68
C ALA A 66 3.78 14.23 5.40
N SER A 67 2.60 14.46 4.80
CA SER A 67 1.68 13.40 4.38
C SER A 67 2.31 12.51 3.31
N LEU A 68 2.92 13.08 2.26
CA LEU A 68 3.60 12.28 1.23
C LEU A 68 4.75 11.44 1.80
N MET A 69 5.59 12.03 2.65
CA MET A 69 6.68 11.30 3.30
C MET A 69 6.14 10.19 4.22
N GLY A 70 5.05 10.46 4.95
CA GLY A 70 4.39 9.46 5.80
C GLY A 70 3.89 8.27 5.02
N LEU A 71 3.20 8.51 3.90
CA LEU A 71 2.72 7.46 3.00
C LEU A 71 3.87 6.66 2.36
N ARG A 72 4.98 7.32 2.00
CA ARG A 72 6.16 6.65 1.46
C ARG A 72 6.89 5.80 2.51
N ALA A 73 6.87 6.23 3.76
CA ALA A 73 7.60 5.59 4.86
C ALA A 73 6.95 4.29 5.37
N VAL A 74 5.67 4.04 5.05
CA VAL A 74 4.93 2.85 5.48
C VAL A 74 5.01 1.68 4.49
N GLU A 75 5.67 1.86 3.35
CA GLU A 75 6.04 0.77 2.45
C GLU A 75 7.15 -0.09 3.10
N ASP A 76 7.00 -1.41 3.04
CA ASP A 76 8.05 -2.34 3.43
C ASP A 76 9.28 -2.26 2.50
N LYS A 77 10.46 -2.54 3.04
CA LYS A 77 11.74 -2.47 2.32
C LYS A 77 12.24 -3.82 1.81
N THR A 78 11.51 -4.91 2.07
CA THR A 78 11.81 -6.28 1.61
C THR A 78 10.81 -6.72 0.56
N PHE A 79 9.52 -6.47 0.80
CA PHE A 79 8.40 -6.67 -0.10
C PHE A 79 7.95 -5.30 -0.60
N LEU A 80 8.60 -4.83 -1.67
CA LEU A 80 8.25 -3.54 -2.29
C LEU A 80 6.76 -3.56 -2.71
N GLY A 81 6.10 -2.41 -2.61
CA GLY A 81 4.65 -2.28 -2.79
C GLY A 81 3.82 -2.60 -1.54
N ALA A 82 4.35 -3.33 -0.57
CA ALA A 82 3.61 -3.69 0.65
C ALA A 82 3.51 -2.51 1.63
N GLY A 83 2.50 -1.65 1.44
CA GLY A 83 2.21 -0.54 2.36
C GLY A 83 1.30 -0.95 3.53
N ILE A 84 1.76 -0.81 4.77
CA ILE A 84 0.89 -1.05 5.94
C ILE A 84 -0.10 0.11 6.16
N ALA A 85 -1.27 -0.18 6.74
CA ALA A 85 -2.30 0.84 7.01
C ALA A 85 -1.80 1.93 7.99
N SER A 86 -1.07 1.54 9.04
CA SER A 86 -0.42 2.47 9.97
C SER A 86 0.67 1.78 10.80
N PRO A 87 1.83 2.42 11.06
CA PRO A 87 2.87 1.88 11.93
C PRO A 87 2.51 2.07 13.41
N SER A 88 1.30 1.66 13.81
CA SER A 88 0.78 1.89 15.15
C SER A 88 -0.12 0.75 15.65
N VAL A 89 -0.27 0.70 16.98
CA VAL A 89 -1.26 -0.11 17.68
C VAL A 89 -2.25 0.85 18.35
N PRO A 90 -3.51 0.92 17.90
CA PRO A 90 -4.48 1.83 18.50
C PRO A 90 -4.75 1.43 19.95
N TRP A 91 -4.80 2.43 20.84
CA TRP A 91 -4.88 2.26 22.31
C TRP A 91 -3.77 1.37 22.88
N GLY A 92 -2.58 1.42 22.28
CA GLY A 92 -1.43 0.57 22.63
C GLY A 92 -1.01 0.65 24.10
N GLU A 93 -1.32 1.74 24.81
CA GLU A 93 -1.10 1.87 26.25
C GLU A 93 -1.93 0.89 27.10
N ALA A 94 -3.04 0.39 26.56
CA ALA A 94 -3.92 -0.59 27.18
C ALA A 94 -3.74 -2.01 26.61
N VAL A 95 -2.89 -2.19 25.60
CA VAL A 95 -2.64 -3.49 24.97
C VAL A 95 -1.40 -4.13 25.60
N SER A 96 -1.54 -5.34 26.14
CA SER A 96 -0.40 -6.09 26.67
C SER A 96 0.56 -6.49 25.53
N ALA A 97 1.85 -6.21 25.73
CA ALA A 97 2.93 -6.57 24.81
C ALA A 97 3.61 -7.92 25.16
N GLU A 98 3.11 -8.65 26.16
CA GLU A 98 3.71 -9.92 26.62
C GLU A 98 3.49 -11.08 25.63
N GLU A 99 2.45 -10.98 24.80
CA GLU A 99 2.14 -11.95 23.76
C GLU A 99 2.14 -11.26 22.40
N SER A 100 2.70 -11.92 21.39
CA SER A 100 2.54 -11.48 20.00
C SER A 100 1.09 -11.62 19.61
N LYS A 101 0.33 -10.58 19.87
CA LYS A 101 -1.07 -10.49 19.50
C LYS A 101 -1.11 -9.78 18.17
N GLY A 102 -1.68 -10.44 17.16
CA GLY A 102 -1.86 -9.85 15.84
C GLY A 102 -2.94 -8.78 15.88
N TYR A 103 -2.79 -7.73 16.68
CA TYR A 103 -3.59 -6.51 16.71
C TYR A 103 -2.70 -5.34 16.28
N GLY A 104 -3.31 -4.28 15.78
CA GLY A 104 -2.58 -3.16 15.21
C GLY A 104 -2.94 -2.95 13.75
N TYR A 105 -2.38 -1.89 13.19
CA TYR A 105 -2.60 -1.46 11.82
C TYR A 105 -1.36 -1.70 10.94
N ASN A 106 -0.40 -2.47 11.46
CA ASN A 106 0.85 -2.82 10.79
C ASN A 106 0.71 -4.04 9.85
N PHE A 107 -0.44 -4.13 9.17
CA PHE A 107 -0.76 -5.13 8.15
C PHE A 107 -1.19 -4.41 6.86
N VAL A 108 -1.26 -5.16 5.76
CA VAL A 108 -1.62 -4.60 4.45
C VAL A 108 -3.07 -4.92 4.13
N TRP A 109 -3.87 -3.88 3.98
CA TRP A 109 -5.23 -3.94 3.43
C TRP A 109 -5.21 -3.42 2.00
N ALA A 110 -5.82 -4.13 1.06
CA ALA A 110 -5.93 -3.67 -0.32
C ALA A 110 -6.70 -2.33 -0.41
N ARG A 111 -7.72 -2.13 0.43
CA ARG A 111 -8.45 -0.85 0.53
C ARG A 111 -7.55 0.31 0.93
N ASP A 112 -6.77 0.17 2.00
CA ASP A 112 -5.89 1.22 2.50
C ASP A 112 -4.75 1.47 1.50
N LEU A 113 -4.19 0.41 0.93
CA LEU A 113 -3.16 0.50 -0.10
C LEU A 113 -3.69 1.18 -1.37
N TYR A 114 -4.95 0.98 -1.75
CA TYR A 114 -5.61 1.75 -2.82
C TYR A 114 -5.63 3.26 -2.52
N GLN A 115 -5.90 3.67 -1.26
CA GLN A 115 -5.84 5.09 -0.90
C GLN A 115 -4.42 5.65 -1.06
N VAL A 116 -3.40 4.88 -0.67
CA VAL A 116 -1.99 5.27 -0.83
C VAL A 116 -1.60 5.34 -2.30
N PHE A 117 -1.99 4.32 -3.08
CA PHE A 117 -1.81 4.24 -4.52
C PHE A 117 -2.35 5.48 -5.24
N THR A 118 -3.60 5.89 -4.96
CA THR A 118 -4.21 7.04 -5.63
C THR A 118 -3.47 8.35 -5.34
N VAL A 119 -2.80 8.46 -4.19
CA VAL A 119 -1.94 9.62 -3.92
C VAL A 119 -0.69 9.59 -4.79
N PHE A 120 -0.01 8.44 -4.89
CA PHE A 120 1.21 8.31 -5.70
C PHE A 120 0.95 8.45 -7.20
N GLU A 121 -0.15 7.88 -7.69
CA GLU A 121 -0.65 8.12 -9.05
C GLU A 121 -0.88 9.62 -9.28
N ALA A 122 -1.59 10.30 -8.37
CA ALA A 122 -1.92 11.71 -8.51
C ALA A 122 -0.69 12.65 -8.49
N VAL A 123 0.38 12.28 -7.79
CA VAL A 123 1.65 13.04 -7.79
C VAL A 123 2.65 12.57 -8.84
N GLY A 124 2.25 11.64 -9.71
CA GLY A 124 3.09 11.14 -10.82
C GLY A 124 4.20 10.19 -10.40
N ASP A 125 4.18 9.67 -9.18
CA ASP A 125 5.09 8.62 -8.72
C ASP A 125 4.54 7.25 -9.14
N LEU A 126 4.59 6.99 -10.45
CA LEU A 126 4.02 5.77 -11.02
C LEU A 126 4.80 4.51 -10.63
N GLU A 127 6.09 4.62 -10.29
CA GLU A 127 6.87 3.50 -9.79
C GLU A 127 6.30 2.99 -8.46
N THR A 128 6.08 3.88 -7.49
CA THR A 128 5.50 3.50 -6.19
C THR A 128 4.05 2.99 -6.34
N ALA A 129 3.26 3.62 -7.20
CA ALA A 129 1.89 3.18 -7.47
C ALA A 129 1.86 1.79 -8.16
N THR A 130 2.73 1.54 -9.13
CA THR A 130 2.83 0.25 -9.82
C THR A 130 3.20 -0.86 -8.85
N ALA A 131 4.25 -0.66 -8.04
CA ALA A 131 4.67 -1.63 -7.03
C ALA A 131 3.53 -1.99 -6.05
N ALA A 132 2.72 -1.00 -5.64
CA ALA A 132 1.57 -1.25 -4.77
C ALA A 132 0.52 -2.18 -5.40
N LEU A 133 0.24 -2.05 -6.69
CA LEU A 133 -0.70 -2.94 -7.38
C LEU A 133 -0.10 -4.33 -7.64
N GLU A 134 1.16 -4.38 -8.06
CA GLU A 134 1.91 -5.64 -8.19
C GLU A 134 1.88 -6.42 -6.88
N TYR A 135 2.12 -5.75 -5.75
CA TYR A 135 2.02 -6.39 -4.45
C TYR A 135 0.65 -7.03 -4.21
N VAL A 136 -0.44 -6.35 -4.54
CA VAL A 136 -1.79 -6.89 -4.36
C VAL A 136 -1.98 -8.16 -5.21
N TYR A 137 -1.60 -8.12 -6.48
CA TYR A 137 -1.81 -9.27 -7.37
C TYR A 137 -0.83 -10.44 -7.14
N ASP A 138 0.41 -10.16 -6.76
CA ASP A 138 1.42 -11.21 -6.55
C ASP A 138 1.34 -11.87 -5.18
N TYR A 139 0.96 -11.10 -4.16
CA TYR A 139 1.04 -11.55 -2.77
C TYR A 139 -0.31 -11.69 -2.07
N GLN A 140 -1.35 -10.95 -2.48
CA GLN A 140 -2.66 -11.01 -1.83
C GLN A 140 -3.72 -11.79 -2.61
N GLN A 141 -3.71 -11.70 -3.95
CA GLN A 141 -4.67 -12.39 -4.79
C GLN A 141 -4.40 -13.91 -4.82
N ASP A 142 -5.44 -14.71 -4.63
CA ASP A 142 -5.36 -16.16 -4.83
C ASP A 142 -5.78 -16.59 -6.26
N ASP A 143 -5.58 -17.86 -6.59
CA ASP A 143 -5.91 -18.42 -7.92
C ASP A 143 -7.39 -18.27 -8.33
N ARG A 144 -8.29 -17.96 -7.39
CA ARG A 144 -9.73 -17.74 -7.64
C ARG A 144 -10.04 -16.26 -7.90
N GLY A 145 -9.05 -15.38 -7.80
CA GLY A 145 -9.22 -13.94 -7.87
C GLY A 145 -9.62 -13.27 -6.56
N PHE A 146 -9.72 -14.04 -5.46
CA PHE A 146 -10.08 -13.51 -4.16
C PHE A 146 -8.89 -12.75 -3.54
N ILE A 147 -9.18 -11.63 -2.88
CA ILE A 147 -8.21 -10.86 -2.10
C ILE A 147 -8.72 -10.83 -0.65
N PRO A 148 -7.94 -11.31 0.33
CA PRO A 148 -8.37 -11.37 1.72
C PRO A 148 -8.51 -9.98 2.32
N GLN A 149 -9.29 -9.88 3.41
CA GLN A 149 -9.41 -8.67 4.23
C GLN A 149 -8.05 -8.00 4.51
N ASN A 150 -7.06 -8.76 5.01
CA ASN A 150 -5.69 -8.27 5.13
C ASN A 150 -4.63 -9.38 5.18
N THR A 151 -3.39 -8.98 4.90
CA THR A 151 -2.21 -9.85 4.95
C THR A 151 -1.10 -9.25 5.81
N TYR A 152 -0.18 -10.10 6.27
CA TYR A 152 1.16 -9.63 6.63
C TYR A 152 1.88 -9.08 5.39
N ILE A 153 2.97 -8.34 5.57
CA ILE A 153 3.78 -7.76 4.48
C ILE A 153 4.30 -8.78 3.45
N ASN A 154 4.32 -10.07 3.80
CA ASN A 154 4.75 -11.14 2.90
C ASN A 154 3.59 -11.85 2.18
N GLY A 155 2.40 -11.23 2.14
CA GLY A 155 1.21 -11.80 1.50
C GLY A 155 0.44 -12.83 2.31
N LYS A 156 1.00 -13.36 3.41
CA LYS A 156 0.28 -14.37 4.21
C LYS A 156 -1.01 -13.77 4.77
N THR A 157 -2.15 -14.41 4.49
CA THR A 157 -3.46 -14.01 5.04
C THR A 157 -3.42 -13.99 6.57
N ARG A 158 -3.87 -12.87 7.14
CA ARG A 158 -4.10 -12.75 8.58
C ARG A 158 -5.59 -12.94 8.88
N TRP A 159 -6.43 -12.10 8.28
CA TRP A 159 -7.88 -12.27 8.30
C TRP A 159 -8.37 -12.50 6.88
N GLY A 160 -9.18 -13.55 6.72
CA GLY A 160 -9.75 -13.97 5.44
C GLY A 160 -11.21 -13.56 5.26
N GLY A 161 -11.66 -12.50 5.96
CA GLY A 161 -12.97 -11.93 5.71
C GLY A 161 -13.09 -11.45 4.27
N GLU A 162 -14.27 -11.60 3.68
CA GLU A 162 -14.56 -11.07 2.35
C GLU A 162 -15.05 -9.63 2.46
N GLN A 163 -14.34 -8.74 1.77
CA GLN A 163 -14.70 -7.35 1.58
C GLN A 163 -14.61 -7.09 0.09
N ILE A 164 -15.77 -7.03 -0.57
CA ILE A 164 -15.79 -7.01 -2.04
C ILE A 164 -15.14 -5.75 -2.63
N ASP A 165 -15.04 -4.67 -1.84
CA ASP A 165 -14.29 -3.47 -2.18
C ASP A 165 -12.77 -3.73 -2.25
N ASN A 166 -12.19 -4.53 -1.34
CA ASN A 166 -10.78 -4.95 -1.42
C ASN A 166 -10.47 -5.72 -2.72
N ILE A 167 -11.46 -6.45 -3.25
CA ILE A 167 -11.32 -7.25 -4.46
C ILE A 167 -11.52 -6.38 -5.72
N SER A 168 -12.34 -5.33 -5.61
CA SER A 168 -12.69 -4.43 -6.72
C SER A 168 -11.67 -3.31 -6.96
N PHE A 169 -11.08 -2.74 -5.90
CA PHE A 169 -10.13 -1.62 -6.03
C PHE A 169 -8.93 -1.90 -6.96
N PRO A 170 -8.33 -3.10 -6.99
CA PRO A 170 -7.21 -3.40 -7.89
C PRO A 170 -7.54 -3.26 -9.37
N GLN A 171 -8.81 -3.49 -9.77
CA GLN A 171 -9.25 -3.28 -11.16
C GLN A 171 -9.24 -1.79 -11.51
N VAL A 172 -9.64 -0.93 -10.56
CA VAL A 172 -9.57 0.53 -10.70
C VAL A 172 -8.11 1.00 -10.75
N MET A 173 -7.24 0.45 -9.91
CA MET A 173 -5.80 0.76 -9.93
C MET A 173 -5.17 0.40 -11.28
N ALA A 174 -5.46 -0.79 -11.81
CA ALA A 174 -4.95 -1.23 -13.10
C ALA A 174 -5.38 -0.29 -14.23
N TYR A 175 -6.65 0.16 -14.20
CA TYR A 175 -7.16 1.12 -15.19
C TYR A 175 -6.46 2.48 -15.06
N GLN A 176 -6.29 2.99 -13.84
CA GLN A 176 -5.60 4.26 -13.60
C GLN A 176 -4.14 4.24 -14.06
N LEU A 177 -3.41 3.14 -13.85
CA LEU A 177 -2.04 2.96 -14.37
C LEU A 177 -2.03 2.94 -15.91
N ARG A 178 -2.97 2.22 -16.53
CA ARG A 178 -3.12 2.16 -17.99
C ARG A 178 -3.40 3.54 -18.59
N GLU A 179 -4.24 4.34 -17.96
CA GLU A 179 -4.51 5.73 -18.37
C GLU A 179 -3.27 6.64 -18.27
N LYS A 180 -2.26 6.23 -17.50
CA LYS A 180 -0.93 6.87 -17.44
C LYS A 180 0.08 6.27 -18.40
N GLY A 181 -0.33 5.30 -19.21
CA GLY A 181 0.51 4.64 -20.21
C GLY A 181 1.33 3.47 -19.66
N VAL A 182 1.09 3.01 -18.43
CA VAL A 182 1.72 1.79 -17.90
C VAL A 182 1.00 0.58 -18.49
N THR A 183 1.74 -0.28 -19.17
CA THR A 183 1.22 -1.45 -19.89
C THR A 183 1.56 -2.76 -19.18
N PHE A 184 0.88 -3.85 -19.57
CA PHE A 184 1.17 -5.18 -19.00
C PHE A 184 2.57 -5.71 -19.33
N ASP A 185 3.27 -5.14 -20.31
CA ASP A 185 4.67 -5.49 -20.63
C ASP A 185 5.68 -4.87 -19.63
N GLU A 186 5.23 -3.94 -18.79
CA GLU A 186 6.06 -3.15 -17.87
C GLU A 186 5.86 -3.53 -16.40
N VAL A 187 4.95 -4.46 -16.11
CA VAL A 187 4.52 -4.83 -14.75
C VAL A 187 4.50 -6.34 -14.56
N ASP A 188 4.51 -6.79 -13.30
CA ASP A 188 4.60 -8.22 -12.95
C ASP A 188 3.24 -8.95 -12.93
N TYR A 189 2.12 -8.24 -13.16
CA TYR A 189 0.77 -8.82 -13.29
C TYR A 189 0.21 -8.72 -14.72
N GLY A 190 -0.80 -9.53 -15.04
CA GLY A 190 -1.43 -9.53 -16.36
C GLY A 190 -2.93 -9.27 -16.34
N PHE A 191 -3.54 -9.19 -17.53
CA PHE A 191 -5.01 -9.16 -17.65
C PHE A 191 -5.67 -10.36 -16.97
N SER A 192 -4.99 -11.51 -16.89
CA SER A 192 -5.47 -12.67 -16.13
C SER A 192 -5.76 -12.37 -14.65
N ASN A 193 -4.94 -11.52 -14.01
CA ASN A 193 -5.13 -11.12 -12.61
C ASN A 193 -6.33 -10.18 -12.47
N VAL A 194 -6.44 -9.20 -13.36
CA VAL A 194 -7.57 -8.25 -13.43
C VAL A 194 -8.87 -9.02 -13.66
N ARG A 195 -8.88 -9.92 -14.65
CA ARG A 195 -10.02 -10.77 -14.97
C ARG A 195 -10.39 -11.65 -13.79
N ALA A 196 -9.43 -12.30 -13.12
CA ALA A 196 -9.73 -13.20 -12.01
C ALA A 196 -10.47 -12.49 -10.87
N SER A 197 -10.04 -11.30 -10.45
CA SER A 197 -10.78 -10.55 -9.41
C SER A 197 -12.10 -9.99 -9.92
N ALA A 198 -12.19 -9.56 -11.19
CA ALA A 198 -13.46 -9.09 -11.77
C ALA A 198 -14.51 -10.22 -11.81
N ASP A 199 -14.07 -11.41 -12.24
CA ASP A 199 -14.85 -12.64 -12.22
C ASP A 199 -15.33 -13.01 -10.81
N TYR A 200 -14.48 -12.82 -9.80
CA TYR A 200 -14.87 -13.02 -8.41
C TYR A 200 -15.98 -12.05 -8.00
N VAL A 201 -15.80 -10.75 -8.28
CA VAL A 201 -16.79 -9.70 -7.95
C VAL A 201 -18.13 -10.00 -8.65
N ALA A 202 -18.11 -10.31 -9.95
CA ALA A 202 -19.33 -10.59 -10.73
C ALA A 202 -20.12 -11.81 -10.21
N ARG A 203 -19.44 -12.81 -9.63
CA ARG A 203 -20.09 -14.03 -9.11
C ARG A 203 -20.62 -13.89 -7.68
N ASN A 204 -20.04 -13.01 -6.88
CA ASN A 204 -20.30 -12.94 -5.44
C ASN A 204 -21.03 -11.65 -5.02
N GLY A 205 -20.95 -10.58 -5.81
CA GLY A 205 -21.70 -9.34 -5.59
C GLY A 205 -23.20 -9.43 -5.90
N PRO A 206 -24.00 -8.39 -5.61
CA PRO A 206 -23.60 -7.08 -5.07
C PRO A 206 -23.72 -6.97 -3.55
N ALA A 207 -23.93 -8.08 -2.85
CA ALA A 207 -23.82 -8.11 -1.39
C ALA A 207 -22.37 -8.38 -1.01
N THR A 208 -21.89 -7.75 0.05
CA THR A 208 -20.57 -8.03 0.64
C THR A 208 -20.76 -8.74 1.98
N ALA A 209 -19.84 -9.64 2.35
CA ALA A 209 -19.83 -10.24 3.69
C ALA A 209 -19.46 -9.22 4.78
N GLN A 210 -18.65 -8.21 4.42
CA GLN A 210 -18.31 -7.07 5.26
C GLN A 210 -18.18 -5.82 4.40
N GLU A 211 -18.76 -4.71 4.84
CA GLU A 211 -18.46 -3.40 4.24
C GLU A 211 -17.12 -2.84 4.76
N ARG A 212 -16.74 -1.64 4.32
CA ARG A 212 -15.39 -1.10 4.53
C ARG A 212 -15.00 -0.86 6.00
N TRP A 213 -15.96 -0.82 6.93
CA TRP A 213 -15.69 -0.77 8.36
C TRP A 213 -15.48 -2.16 8.97
N GLU A 214 -15.57 -3.22 8.15
CA GLU A 214 -15.24 -4.61 8.47
C GLU A 214 -16.21 -5.29 9.44
N GLU A 215 -17.44 -4.78 9.52
CA GLU A 215 -18.38 -5.16 10.58
C GLU A 215 -19.63 -5.85 10.05
N GLU A 216 -20.26 -5.27 9.02
CA GLU A 216 -21.63 -5.64 8.64
C GLU A 216 -21.74 -6.15 7.20
N ALA A 217 -22.59 -7.16 7.00
CA ALA A 217 -22.86 -7.75 5.70
C ALA A 217 -24.05 -7.09 5.00
N GLY A 218 -24.13 -7.24 3.67
CA GLY A 218 -25.28 -6.88 2.86
C GLY A 218 -24.96 -5.93 1.71
N TYR A 219 -25.96 -5.16 1.29
CA TYR A 219 -25.86 -4.24 0.16
C TYR A 219 -25.33 -2.88 0.63
N SER A 220 -24.00 -2.74 0.68
CA SER A 220 -23.35 -1.50 1.08
C SER A 220 -23.22 -0.56 -0.11
N PRO A 221 -23.72 0.69 -0.04
CA PRO A 221 -23.52 1.67 -1.11
C PRO A 221 -22.04 1.93 -1.41
N SER A 222 -21.17 1.87 -0.39
CA SER A 222 -19.73 2.08 -0.58
C SER A 222 -19.09 0.91 -1.32
N SER A 223 -19.44 -0.33 -0.96
CA SER A 223 -18.88 -1.52 -1.60
C SER A 223 -19.41 -1.67 -3.03
N ILE A 224 -20.71 -1.48 -3.23
CA ILE A 224 -21.34 -1.51 -4.57
C ILE A 224 -20.73 -0.46 -5.50
N ALA A 225 -20.39 0.73 -4.99
CA ALA A 225 -19.70 1.73 -5.79
C ALA A 225 -18.31 1.25 -6.26
N ALA A 226 -17.56 0.58 -5.39
CA ALA A 226 -16.28 -0.03 -5.76
C ALA A 226 -16.46 -1.17 -6.76
N GLU A 227 -17.46 -2.02 -6.59
CA GLU A 227 -17.78 -3.12 -7.52
C GLU A 227 -18.13 -2.60 -8.91
N ILE A 228 -19.02 -1.61 -9.00
CA ILE A 228 -19.41 -1.02 -10.29
C ILE A 228 -18.20 -0.39 -10.98
N ALA A 229 -17.40 0.38 -10.23
CA ALA A 229 -16.20 1.02 -10.78
C ALA A 229 -15.16 -0.02 -11.22
N GLY A 230 -14.90 -1.03 -10.39
CA GLY A 230 -13.94 -2.09 -10.67
C GLY A 230 -14.32 -2.90 -11.90
N LEU A 231 -15.57 -3.36 -11.99
CA LEU A 231 -16.07 -4.11 -13.15
C LEU A 231 -16.04 -3.27 -14.43
N ALA A 232 -16.44 -1.99 -14.37
CA ALA A 232 -16.37 -1.10 -15.53
C ALA A 232 -14.92 -0.85 -15.99
N CYS A 233 -13.99 -0.69 -15.04
CA CYS A 233 -12.56 -0.55 -15.32
C CYS A 233 -11.99 -1.84 -15.95
N ALA A 234 -12.33 -3.01 -15.39
CA ALA A 234 -11.91 -4.31 -15.92
C ALA A 234 -12.44 -4.55 -17.34
N ALA A 235 -13.70 -4.21 -17.61
CA ALA A 235 -14.29 -4.30 -18.95
C ALA A 235 -13.54 -3.39 -19.95
N SER A 236 -13.22 -2.16 -19.57
CA SER A 236 -12.46 -1.24 -20.42
C SER A 236 -11.07 -1.80 -20.75
N ILE A 237 -10.35 -2.32 -19.74
CA ILE A 237 -9.05 -2.97 -19.94
C ILE A 237 -9.21 -4.19 -20.87
N GLY A 238 -10.26 -4.99 -20.65
CA GLY A 238 -10.54 -6.17 -21.46
C GLY A 238 -10.75 -5.84 -22.93
N LEU A 239 -11.53 -4.81 -23.25
CA LEU A 239 -11.72 -4.33 -24.63
C LEU A 239 -10.39 -3.92 -25.27
N ASP A 240 -9.56 -3.18 -24.56
CA ASP A 240 -8.28 -2.71 -25.09
C ASP A 240 -7.27 -3.85 -25.33
N GLU A 241 -7.34 -4.91 -24.53
CA GLU A 241 -6.52 -6.14 -24.68
C GLU A 241 -7.12 -7.15 -25.68
N GLY A 242 -8.27 -6.83 -26.31
CA GLY A 242 -8.95 -7.73 -27.26
C GLY A 242 -9.68 -8.91 -26.61
N HIS A 243 -10.11 -8.75 -25.37
CA HIS A 243 -10.91 -9.69 -24.59
C HIS A 243 -12.40 -9.29 -24.56
N ASP A 244 -13.01 -9.04 -25.72
CA ASP A 244 -14.40 -8.57 -25.87
C ASP A 244 -15.46 -9.44 -25.17
N ALA A 245 -15.20 -10.74 -25.00
CA ALA A 245 -16.13 -11.65 -24.33
C ALA A 245 -16.08 -11.54 -22.80
N ASP A 246 -14.97 -11.05 -22.25
CA ASP A 246 -14.77 -10.82 -20.82
C ASP A 246 -15.24 -9.41 -20.39
N ALA A 247 -15.49 -8.50 -21.34
CA ALA A 247 -15.92 -7.11 -21.12
C ALA A 247 -17.44 -6.92 -21.18
#